data_AF-A0A3M1SVA6-F1
#
_entry.id   AF-A0A3M1SVA6-F1
#
_cell.length_a   1.000
_cell.length_b   1.000
_cell.length_c   1.000
_cell.angle_alpha   90.00
_cell.angle_beta   90.00
_cell.angle_gamma   90.00
#
_symmetry.space_group_name_H-M   'P 1'
#
loop_
_entity.id
_entity.type
_entity.pdbx_description
1 polymer ?
#
loop_
_entity_poly.entity_id
_entity_poly.type
_entity_poly.pdbx_seq_one_letter_code
_entity_poly.pdbx_strand_id
1 'polypeptide(L)'
;MMIDGFPADDYVVRQVSPDDGALPRDHGKWAIFPKKSIVPLPHTVFDTEEQAKKAFGGRGGDLEVRKLMPSGGSLTALPIIETQEGEVSAYIPTNVISITDGQIYLEPNLFFAGIRPAINVGISVSRVGGNAQTKAMKKVAGSLKLDLASYWDLEAFAQLGTELDAVATRKLERGKRLVELLKQGQYAPLPMEEQVMIVYAGNQGFLDELPVDKVLEFQEKFLPYVRAAHAEIGEEIRTTGKLSAQNEENLSGVLRDFVDQFKQGKTPDPRSAARKKEATRA
;
A
#
# COMPACT_ATOMS: atom_id res chain seq x y z
N MET A 1 20.07 -6.16 16.21
CA MET A 1 19.43 -5.61 14.99
C MET A 1 20.49 -5.63 13.90
N MET A 2 20.53 -6.69 13.09
CA MET A 2 21.39 -6.71 11.90
C MET A 2 20.58 -6.09 10.76
N ILE A 3 21.01 -4.92 10.33
CA ILE A 3 20.50 -4.28 9.11
C ILE A 3 21.30 -4.93 7.97
N ASP A 4 20.79 -6.03 7.44
CA ASP A 4 21.41 -6.71 6.30
C ASP A 4 20.94 -6.05 5.00
N GLY A 5 21.87 -5.71 4.10
CA GLY A 5 21.58 -5.11 2.79
C GLY A 5 21.83 -3.60 2.64
N PHE A 6 22.40 -2.92 3.63
CA PHE A 6 22.87 -1.53 3.48
C PHE A 6 24.40 -1.50 3.51
N PRO A 7 25.09 -0.96 2.49
CA PRO A 7 26.54 -0.78 2.55
C PRO A 7 26.88 0.12 3.74
N ALA A 8 27.50 -0.45 4.78
CA ALA A 8 27.77 0.24 6.04
C ALA A 8 28.62 1.51 5.87
N ASP A 9 29.38 1.60 4.78
CA ASP A 9 30.23 2.74 4.45
C ASP A 9 29.43 3.98 4.00
N ASP A 10 28.17 3.81 3.58
CA ASP A 10 27.32 4.89 3.08
C ASP A 10 26.40 5.50 4.16
N TYR A 11 26.37 4.92 5.37
CA TYR A 11 25.43 5.33 6.43
C TYR A 11 26.10 5.46 7.79
N VAL A 12 25.86 6.58 8.47
CA VAL A 12 26.29 6.80 9.85
C VAL A 12 25.07 6.71 10.76
N VAL A 13 24.97 5.65 11.56
CA VAL A 13 24.00 5.57 12.66
C VAL A 13 24.53 6.42 13.81
N ARG A 14 23.95 7.61 14.02
CA ARG A 14 24.34 8.53 15.09
C ARG A 14 23.21 8.73 16.08
N GLN A 15 23.52 8.60 17.36
CA GLN A 15 22.67 9.10 18.44
C GLN A 15 22.82 10.62 18.48
N VAL A 16 21.78 11.34 18.03
CA VAL A 16 21.81 12.81 17.93
C VAL A 16 21.81 13.41 19.33
N SER A 17 22.89 14.07 19.72
CA SER A 17 22.98 14.90 20.93
C SER A 17 22.38 16.30 20.64
N PRO A 18 21.81 17.02 21.62
CA PRO A 18 21.38 18.41 21.43
C PRO A 18 22.48 19.36 20.95
N ASP A 19 23.75 18.99 21.18
CA ASP A 19 24.95 19.75 20.75
C ASP A 19 25.41 19.40 19.33
N ASP A 20 24.74 18.47 18.64
CA ASP A 20 25.09 18.07 17.28
C ASP A 20 24.65 19.13 16.26
N GLY A 21 25.59 19.53 15.40
CA GLY A 21 25.48 20.71 14.55
C GLY A 21 24.31 20.80 13.57
N ALA A 22 23.62 19.70 13.25
CA ALA A 22 22.41 19.73 12.43
C ALA A 22 21.39 18.72 12.96
N LEU A 23 20.18 19.21 13.22
CA LEU A 23 19.08 18.40 13.72
C LEU A 23 18.20 17.92 12.56
N PRO A 24 17.42 16.83 12.73
CA PRO A 24 16.41 16.40 11.76
C PRO A 24 15.35 17.46 11.40
N ARG A 25 15.32 18.61 12.09
CA ARG A 25 14.41 19.73 11.77
C ARG A 25 15.02 20.74 10.80
N ASP A 26 16.32 20.65 10.51
CA ASP A 26 17.06 21.59 9.67
C ASP A 26 17.05 21.21 8.18
N HIS A 27 16.07 20.43 7.76
CA HIS A 27 15.91 20.02 6.36
C HIS A 27 15.72 21.21 5.44
N GLY A 28 16.43 21.19 4.31
CA GLY A 28 16.36 22.26 3.32
C GLY A 28 17.19 23.50 3.65
N LYS A 29 17.78 23.57 4.85
CA LYS A 29 18.76 24.58 5.24
C LYS A 29 20.12 24.31 4.59
N TRP A 30 21.01 25.28 4.68
CA TRP A 30 22.36 25.22 4.13
C TRP A 30 23.39 25.08 5.24
N ALA A 31 24.42 24.27 5.04
CA ALA A 31 25.47 24.13 6.03
C ALA A 31 26.86 23.96 5.43
N ILE A 32 27.88 24.13 6.27
CA ILE A 32 29.28 23.98 5.89
C ILE A 32 29.75 22.55 6.22
N PHE A 33 30.24 21.81 5.24
CA PHE A 33 30.63 20.41 5.36
C PHE A 33 32.12 20.22 5.09
N PRO A 34 32.81 19.27 5.75
CA PRO A 34 34.01 18.69 5.16
C PRO A 34 33.68 17.93 3.87
N LYS A 35 34.48 18.05 2.80
CA LYS A 35 34.22 17.46 1.46
C LYS A 35 33.92 15.96 1.49
N LYS A 36 34.57 15.23 2.40
CA LYS A 36 34.42 13.78 2.60
C LYS A 36 33.43 13.38 3.71
N SER A 37 32.72 14.35 4.28
CA SER A 37 31.79 14.13 5.39
C SER A 37 30.35 14.46 4.96
N ILE A 38 29.42 13.61 5.39
CA ILE A 38 27.98 13.87 5.30
C ILE A 38 27.46 14.65 6.52
N VAL A 39 28.33 14.97 7.46
CA VAL A 39 28.02 15.71 8.70
C VAL A 39 28.55 17.14 8.57
N PRO A 40 27.72 18.17 8.78
CA PRO A 40 28.16 19.55 8.76
C PRO A 40 28.95 19.92 10.02
N LEU A 41 29.70 21.02 9.95
CA LEU A 41 30.41 21.56 11.11
C LEU A 41 29.40 22.06 12.16
N PRO A 42 29.70 21.92 13.47
CA PRO A 42 28.87 22.45 14.54
C PRO A 42 28.54 23.93 14.37
N HIS A 43 27.29 24.32 14.63
CA HIS A 43 26.79 25.70 14.55
C HIS A 43 26.97 26.39 13.18
N THR A 44 26.98 25.63 12.08
CA THR A 44 27.11 26.17 10.73
C THR A 44 25.87 25.94 9.86
N VAL A 45 24.67 25.93 10.46
CA VAL A 45 23.40 25.75 9.74
C VAL A 45 22.74 27.11 9.53
N PHE A 46 22.28 27.36 8.30
CA PHE A 46 21.75 28.64 7.83
C PHE A 46 20.49 28.45 7.01
N ASP A 47 19.55 29.39 7.06
CA ASP A 47 18.28 29.28 6.32
C ASP A 47 18.48 29.48 4.80
N THR A 48 19.47 30.29 4.39
CA THR A 48 19.75 30.59 2.99
C THR A 48 21.19 30.27 2.56
N GLU A 49 21.37 30.01 1.26
CA GLU A 49 22.68 29.76 0.66
C GLU A 49 23.63 30.95 0.82
N GLU A 50 23.09 32.17 0.72
CA GLU A 50 23.87 33.41 0.84
C GLU A 50 24.43 33.59 2.25
N GLN A 51 23.64 33.27 3.28
CA GLN A 51 24.10 33.28 4.67
C GLN A 51 25.22 32.26 4.87
N ALA A 52 25.07 31.06 4.33
CA ALA A 52 26.08 30.01 4.40
C ALA A 52 27.37 30.40 3.66
N LYS A 53 27.27 30.96 2.45
CA LYS A 53 28.44 31.45 1.68
C LYS A 53 29.15 32.62 2.36
N LYS A 54 28.39 33.54 2.98
CA LYS A 54 28.95 34.66 3.74
C LYS A 54 29.70 34.17 4.98
N ALA A 55 29.13 33.22 5.72
CA ALA A 55 29.78 32.60 6.87
C ALA A 55 30.97 31.71 6.48
N PHE A 56 30.91 31.07 5.30
CA PHE A 56 32.01 30.31 4.73
C PHE A 56 33.21 31.20 4.42
N GLY A 57 32.98 32.45 3.97
CA GLY A 57 34.01 33.49 3.86
C GLY A 57 35.21 33.12 2.98
N GLY A 58 35.05 32.15 2.07
CA GLY A 58 36.14 31.63 1.24
C GLY A 58 37.20 30.85 2.04
N ARG A 59 36.86 30.31 3.22
CA ARG A 59 37.74 29.44 4.01
C ARG A 59 38.29 28.32 3.12
N GLY A 60 39.56 28.43 2.75
CA GLY A 60 40.26 27.41 1.98
C GLY A 60 40.41 26.12 2.78
N GLY A 61 40.40 24.97 2.09
CA GLY A 61 40.52 23.64 2.67
C GLY A 61 39.53 22.64 2.08
N ASP A 62 39.48 21.43 2.65
CA ASP A 62 38.51 20.39 2.32
C ASP A 62 37.11 20.72 2.86
N LEU A 63 36.64 21.96 2.70
CA LEU A 63 35.32 22.40 3.13
C LEU A 63 34.42 22.84 1.96
N GLU A 64 33.16 22.52 2.16
CA GLU A 64 31.94 22.60 1.39
C GLU A 64 30.84 23.55 1.82
N VAL A 65 30.15 24.27 0.94
CA VAL A 65 28.76 24.67 1.25
C VAL A 65 27.83 23.73 0.51
N ARG A 66 27.02 22.96 1.25
CA ARG A 66 26.01 22.07 0.66
C ARG A 66 24.67 22.28 1.35
N LYS A 67 23.60 22.01 0.62
CA LYS A 67 22.26 21.96 1.19
C LYS A 67 22.15 20.71 2.06
N LEU A 68 21.62 20.85 3.27
CA LEU A 68 21.29 19.70 4.12
C LEU A 68 20.29 18.84 3.37
N MET A 69 20.74 17.65 3.00
CA MET A 69 19.84 16.63 2.50
C MET A 69 18.84 16.30 3.61
N PRO A 70 17.57 16.01 3.27
CA PRO A 70 16.65 15.44 4.24
C PRO A 70 17.33 14.24 4.91
N SER A 71 17.29 14.15 6.24
CA SER A 71 17.56 12.89 6.93
C SER A 71 16.38 11.98 6.62
N GLY A 72 16.39 11.43 5.40
CA GLY A 72 15.30 10.69 4.79
C GLY A 72 15.34 9.20 5.11
N GLY A 73 16.12 8.79 6.11
CA GLY A 73 16.10 7.42 6.60
C GLY A 73 14.80 7.15 7.34
N SER A 74 14.09 6.09 6.97
CA SER A 74 12.96 5.56 7.72
C SER A 74 13.33 4.21 8.31
N LEU A 75 12.82 3.94 9.51
CA LEU A 75 12.85 2.62 10.13
C LEU A 75 11.40 2.21 10.39
N THR A 76 10.94 1.17 9.68
CA THR A 76 9.60 0.61 9.90
C THR A 76 9.71 -0.63 10.76
N ALA A 77 9.07 -0.61 11.93
CA ALA A 77 8.98 -1.76 12.82
C ALA A 77 7.66 -2.52 12.61
N LEU A 78 7.74 -3.86 12.58
CA LEU A 78 6.58 -4.76 12.52
C LEU A 78 6.65 -5.73 13.72
N PRO A 79 6.29 -5.27 14.92
CA PRO A 79 6.28 -6.14 16.10
C PRO A 79 5.20 -7.22 15.95
N ILE A 80 5.53 -8.45 16.33
CA ILE A 80 4.60 -9.57 16.40
C ILE A 80 4.36 -9.88 17.87
N ILE A 81 3.09 -9.96 18.25
CA ILE A 81 2.65 -10.33 19.58
C ILE A 81 1.71 -11.53 19.48
N GLU A 82 1.87 -12.46 20.41
CA GLU A 82 0.95 -13.58 20.59
C GLU A 82 -0.12 -13.17 21.60
N THR A 83 -1.39 -13.37 21.25
CA THR A 83 -2.52 -13.24 22.18
C THR A 83 -2.94 -14.63 22.66
N GLN A 84 -3.23 -14.75 23.95
CA GLN A 84 -3.78 -15.99 24.50
C GLN A 84 -5.28 -16.00 24.24
N GLU A 85 -5.79 -17.02 23.54
CA GLU A 85 -7.21 -17.16 23.20
C GLU A 85 -7.85 -15.94 22.50
N GLY A 86 -7.04 -15.11 21.84
CA GLY A 86 -7.52 -13.87 21.22
C GLY A 86 -7.82 -12.74 22.22
N GLU A 87 -7.35 -12.83 23.46
CA GLU A 87 -7.55 -11.78 24.45
C GLU A 87 -6.64 -10.57 24.18
N VAL A 88 -7.24 -9.48 23.69
CA VAL A 88 -6.55 -8.21 23.44
C VAL A 88 -6.47 -7.29 24.65
N SER A 89 -7.25 -7.59 25.71
CA SER A 89 -7.27 -6.84 26.98
C SER A 89 -6.14 -7.21 27.93
N ALA A 90 -5.37 -8.25 27.62
CA ALA A 90 -4.23 -8.64 28.42
C ALA A 90 -3.18 -7.50 28.50
N TYR A 91 -2.40 -7.50 29.58
CA TYR A 91 -1.46 -6.41 29.90
C TYR A 91 -0.46 -6.14 28.77
N ILE A 92 0.15 -7.20 28.19
CA ILE A 92 1.16 -7.05 27.14
C ILE A 92 0.55 -6.53 25.82
N PRO A 93 -0.50 -7.14 25.24
CA PRO A 93 -1.16 -6.60 24.05
C PRO A 93 -1.63 -5.16 24.22
N THR A 94 -2.25 -4.83 25.36
CA THR A 94 -2.74 -3.47 25.63
C THR A 94 -1.62 -2.44 25.58
N ASN A 95 -0.48 -2.73 26.22
CA ASN A 95 0.67 -1.83 26.20
C ASN A 95 1.23 -1.66 24.79
N VAL A 96 1.39 -2.75 24.04
CA VAL A 96 1.93 -2.68 22.67
C VAL A 96 0.98 -1.91 21.76
N ILE A 97 -0.32 -2.17 21.82
CA ILE A 97 -1.34 -1.44 21.06
C ILE A 97 -1.29 0.06 21.40
N SER A 98 -1.06 0.43 22.66
CA SER A 98 -0.94 1.85 23.03
C SER A 98 0.28 2.54 22.38
N ILE A 99 1.39 1.81 22.21
CA ILE A 99 2.66 2.32 21.69
C ILE A 99 2.68 2.39 20.16
N THR A 100 2.14 1.38 19.48
CA THR A 100 2.19 1.27 18.02
C THR A 100 1.22 2.22 17.30
N ASP A 101 1.57 2.64 16.08
CA ASP A 101 0.72 3.48 15.22
C ASP A 101 -0.43 2.71 14.53
N GLY A 102 -0.69 1.47 14.94
CA GLY A 102 -1.72 0.62 14.39
C GLY A 102 -1.44 -0.84 14.68
N GLN A 103 -2.42 -1.67 14.37
CA GLN A 103 -2.37 -3.10 14.59
C GLN A 103 -3.04 -3.85 13.45
N ILE A 104 -2.44 -5.00 13.12
CA ILE A 104 -3.04 -6.02 12.27
C ILE A 104 -3.43 -7.15 13.20
N TYR A 105 -4.73 -7.38 13.34
CA TYR A 105 -5.26 -8.45 14.19
C TYR A 105 -5.57 -9.67 13.34
N LEU A 106 -4.91 -10.79 13.64
CA LEU A 106 -5.12 -12.06 12.95
C LEU A 106 -6.01 -12.96 13.79
N GLU A 107 -7.13 -13.42 13.22
CA GLU A 107 -8.10 -14.22 13.95
C GLU A 107 -8.09 -15.69 13.48
N PRO A 108 -7.97 -16.67 14.40
CA PRO A 108 -7.97 -18.09 14.03
C PRO A 108 -9.22 -18.54 13.27
N ASN A 109 -10.41 -18.01 13.64
CA ASN A 109 -11.67 -18.38 13.00
C ASN A 109 -11.68 -18.05 11.49
N LEU A 110 -11.16 -16.87 11.12
CA LEU A 110 -11.03 -16.46 9.72
C LEU A 110 -10.07 -17.40 8.96
N PHE A 111 -8.98 -17.81 9.61
CA PHE A 111 -8.02 -18.74 9.03
C PHE A 111 -8.65 -20.12 8.74
N PHE A 112 -9.44 -20.65 9.69
CA PHE A 112 -10.16 -21.91 9.53
C PHE A 112 -11.31 -21.83 8.51
N ALA A 113 -11.93 -20.65 8.36
CA ALA A 113 -12.91 -20.35 7.32
C ALA A 113 -12.29 -20.17 5.92
N GLY A 114 -10.97 -20.31 5.78
CA GLY A 114 -10.27 -20.21 4.50
C GLY A 114 -9.98 -18.77 4.04
N ILE A 115 -10.15 -17.77 4.92
CA ILE A 115 -9.73 -16.38 4.65
C ILE A 115 -8.27 -16.23 5.05
N ARG A 116 -7.41 -16.04 4.05
CA ARG A 116 -5.96 -15.94 4.21
C ARG A 116 -5.45 -14.80 3.35
N PRO A 117 -4.77 -13.77 3.90
CA PRO A 117 -4.42 -13.61 5.31
C PRO A 117 -5.64 -13.35 6.22
N ALA A 118 -5.60 -13.90 7.44
CA ALA A 118 -6.74 -13.93 8.37
C ALA A 118 -6.96 -12.61 9.13
N ILE A 119 -6.98 -11.49 8.41
CA ILE A 119 -7.03 -10.14 8.99
C ILE A 119 -8.46 -9.80 9.39
N ASN A 120 -8.69 -9.53 10.67
CA ASN A 120 -9.94 -8.96 11.14
C ASN A 120 -9.95 -7.44 10.88
N VAL A 121 -10.69 -7.00 9.87
CA VAL A 121 -10.74 -5.60 9.41
C VAL A 121 -11.41 -4.66 10.43
N GLY A 122 -12.29 -5.19 11.28
CA GLY A 122 -12.98 -4.42 12.33
C GLY A 122 -12.04 -4.02 13.47
N ILE A 123 -11.23 -4.98 13.95
CA ILE A 123 -10.28 -4.77 15.06
C ILE A 123 -8.96 -4.13 14.57
N SER A 124 -8.56 -4.41 13.32
CA SER A 124 -7.34 -3.87 12.73
C SER A 124 -7.46 -2.39 12.43
N VAL A 125 -6.45 -1.62 12.84
CA VAL A 125 -6.43 -0.15 12.72
C VAL A 125 -5.07 0.30 12.22
N SER A 126 -5.07 1.35 11.40
CA SER A 126 -3.88 2.14 11.09
C SER A 126 -4.16 3.59 11.49
N ARG A 127 -3.40 4.13 12.44
CA ARG A 127 -3.50 5.53 12.88
C ARG A 127 -2.89 6.49 11.84
N VAL A 128 -1.95 6.01 11.03
CA VAL A 128 -1.40 6.78 9.89
C VAL A 128 -2.42 6.91 8.76
N GLY A 129 -3.27 5.90 8.58
CA GLY A 129 -4.37 5.89 7.62
C GLY A 129 -3.88 6.04 6.16
N GLY A 130 -4.65 6.77 5.35
CA GLY A 130 -4.38 6.97 3.92
C GLY A 130 -3.14 7.81 3.60
N ASN A 131 -2.43 8.34 4.59
CA ASN A 131 -1.17 9.08 4.36
C ASN A 131 -0.01 8.15 3.98
N ALA A 132 -0.07 6.88 4.36
CA ALA A 132 0.90 5.86 3.98
C ALA A 132 0.60 5.23 2.60
N GLN A 133 -0.47 5.66 1.91
CA GLN A 133 -0.92 5.09 0.64
C GLN A 133 -0.59 6.01 -0.53
N THR A 134 -0.35 5.40 -1.70
CA THR A 134 -0.31 6.15 -2.97
C THR A 134 -1.69 6.74 -3.27
N LYS A 135 -1.74 7.79 -4.09
CA LYS A 135 -3.00 8.43 -4.48
C LYS A 135 -3.93 7.45 -5.21
N ALA A 136 -3.36 6.55 -6.01
CA ALA A 136 -4.09 5.47 -6.67
C ALA A 136 -4.78 4.55 -5.64
N MET A 137 -4.02 4.01 -4.67
CA MET A 137 -4.57 3.11 -3.66
C MET A 137 -5.62 3.80 -2.79
N LYS A 138 -5.35 5.04 -2.35
CA LYS A 138 -6.30 5.83 -1.55
C LYS A 138 -7.62 6.07 -2.29
N LYS A 139 -7.56 6.31 -3.60
CA LYS A 139 -8.75 6.52 -4.43
C LYS A 139 -9.60 5.25 -4.52
N VAL A 140 -8.99 4.08 -4.71
CA VAL A 140 -9.73 2.83 -4.90
C VAL A 140 -10.15 2.18 -3.58
N ALA A 141 -9.32 2.23 -2.53
CA ALA A 141 -9.55 1.54 -1.26
C ALA A 141 -10.25 2.40 -0.19
N GLY A 142 -10.58 3.66 -0.49
CA GLY A 142 -11.11 4.61 0.49
C GLY A 142 -12.39 4.15 1.20
N SER A 143 -13.30 3.46 0.49
CA SER A 143 -14.52 2.88 1.07
C SER A 143 -14.35 1.44 1.56
N LEU A 144 -13.30 0.73 1.12
CA LEU A 144 -13.15 -0.72 1.30
C LEU A 144 -13.27 -1.16 2.76
N LYS A 145 -12.65 -0.41 3.69
CA LYS A 145 -12.75 -0.73 5.14
C LYS A 145 -14.20 -0.63 5.64
N LEU A 146 -14.92 0.41 5.23
CA LEU A 146 -16.32 0.63 5.64
C LEU A 146 -17.26 -0.38 5.00
N ASP A 147 -17.00 -0.74 3.74
CA ASP A 147 -17.77 -1.73 3.00
C ASP A 147 -17.61 -3.12 3.63
N LEU A 148 -16.39 -3.52 3.99
CA LEU A 148 -16.12 -4.78 4.69
C LEU A 148 -16.70 -4.78 6.11
N ALA A 149 -16.59 -3.68 6.86
CA ALA A 149 -17.21 -3.58 8.18
C ALA A 149 -18.74 -3.76 8.09
N SER A 150 -19.37 -3.07 7.14
CA SER A 150 -20.82 -3.21 6.88
C SER A 150 -21.18 -4.63 6.46
N TYR A 151 -20.33 -5.30 5.69
CA TYR A 151 -20.53 -6.70 5.30
C TYR A 151 -20.59 -7.63 6.51
N TRP A 152 -19.63 -7.52 7.45
CA TRP A 152 -19.61 -8.36 8.65
C TRP A 152 -20.84 -8.14 9.54
N ASP A 153 -21.27 -6.88 9.69
CA ASP A 153 -22.50 -6.55 10.44
C ASP A 153 -23.75 -7.17 9.77
N LEU A 154 -23.84 -7.06 8.44
CA LEU A 154 -24.95 -7.65 7.66
C LEU A 154 -24.92 -9.17 7.65
N GLU A 155 -23.75 -9.80 7.62
CA GLU A 155 -23.60 -11.25 7.68
C GLU A 155 -24.06 -11.77 9.04
N ALA A 156 -23.63 -11.13 10.14
CA ALA A 156 -24.08 -11.47 11.48
C ALA A 156 -25.61 -11.31 11.62
N PHE A 157 -26.18 -10.24 11.07
CA PHE A 157 -27.62 -10.02 11.08
C PHE A 157 -28.38 -11.08 10.25
N ALA A 158 -27.90 -11.40 9.05
CA ALA A 158 -28.50 -12.43 8.19
C ALA A 158 -28.52 -13.82 8.85
N GLN A 159 -27.51 -14.16 9.65
CA GLN A 159 -27.45 -15.41 10.42
C GLN A 159 -28.53 -15.51 11.51
N LEU A 160 -29.07 -14.38 11.97
CA LEU A 160 -30.18 -14.35 12.93
C LEU A 160 -31.55 -14.62 12.27
N GLY A 161 -31.58 -14.89 10.96
CA GLY A 161 -32.79 -15.25 10.22
C GLY A 161 -33.70 -14.07 9.85
N THR A 162 -33.20 -12.84 9.98
CA THR A 162 -33.92 -11.63 9.61
C THR A 162 -33.84 -11.36 8.11
N GLU A 163 -34.97 -11.01 7.49
CA GLU A 163 -35.00 -10.62 6.07
C GLU A 163 -34.22 -9.32 5.85
N LEU A 164 -33.36 -9.33 4.83
CA LEU A 164 -32.63 -8.16 4.38
C LEU A 164 -33.40 -7.45 3.26
N ASP A 165 -33.41 -6.12 3.27
CA ASP A 165 -33.90 -5.35 2.14
C ASP A 165 -32.99 -5.54 0.90
N ALA A 166 -33.46 -5.08 -0.26
CA ALA A 166 -32.73 -5.22 -1.53
C ALA A 166 -31.40 -4.44 -1.57
N VAL A 167 -31.19 -3.46 -0.70
CA VAL A 167 -29.95 -2.66 -0.64
C VAL A 167 -28.93 -3.40 0.23
N ALA A 168 -29.34 -3.87 1.40
CA ALA A 168 -28.55 -4.68 2.31
C ALA A 168 -28.15 -6.01 1.66
N THR A 169 -29.05 -6.66 0.91
CA THR A 169 -28.74 -7.87 0.15
C THR A 169 -27.63 -7.61 -0.87
N ARG A 170 -27.69 -6.51 -1.62
CA ARG A 170 -26.64 -6.13 -2.59
C ARG A 170 -25.31 -5.85 -1.90
N LYS A 171 -25.32 -5.18 -0.75
CA LYS A 171 -24.10 -4.94 0.04
C LYS A 171 -23.49 -6.24 0.58
N LEU A 172 -24.32 -7.14 1.09
CA LEU A 172 -23.89 -8.46 1.57
C LEU A 172 -23.23 -9.24 0.42
N GLU A 173 -23.89 -9.30 -0.74
CA GLU A 173 -23.38 -10.02 -1.91
C GLU A 173 -22.08 -9.44 -2.46
N ARG A 174 -21.95 -8.11 -2.52
CA ARG A 174 -20.69 -7.47 -2.89
C ARG A 174 -19.60 -7.76 -1.85
N GLY A 175 -19.93 -7.69 -0.57
CA GLY A 175 -19.02 -7.98 0.52
C GLY A 175 -18.43 -9.39 0.45
N LYS A 176 -19.24 -10.42 0.15
CA LYS A 176 -18.75 -11.79 -0.07
C LYS A 176 -17.65 -11.85 -1.15
N ARG A 177 -17.85 -11.14 -2.25
CA ARG A 177 -16.89 -11.08 -3.36
C ARG A 177 -15.64 -10.29 -2.99
N LEU A 178 -15.78 -9.20 -2.23
CA LEU A 178 -14.62 -8.45 -1.72
C LEU A 178 -13.78 -9.30 -0.75
N VAL A 179 -14.41 -10.07 0.15
CA VAL A 179 -13.69 -11.00 1.03
C VAL A 179 -12.95 -12.05 0.22
N GLU A 180 -13.58 -12.62 -0.80
CA GLU A 180 -12.95 -13.61 -1.69
C GLU A 180 -11.76 -13.01 -2.47
N LEU A 181 -11.93 -11.79 -2.98
CA LEU A 181 -10.93 -11.05 -3.73
C LEU A 181 -9.67 -10.72 -2.92
N LEU A 182 -9.82 -10.52 -1.61
CA LEU A 182 -8.71 -10.20 -0.71
C LEU A 182 -7.95 -11.43 -0.22
N LYS A 183 -8.38 -12.64 -0.60
CA LYS A 183 -7.62 -13.85 -0.32
C LYS A 183 -6.36 -13.89 -1.17
N GLN A 184 -5.27 -14.28 -0.55
CA GLN A 184 -3.95 -14.32 -1.17
C GLN A 184 -3.15 -15.52 -0.66
N GLY A 185 -2.56 -16.25 -1.61
CA GLY A 185 -1.66 -17.35 -1.30
C GLY A 185 -0.39 -16.89 -0.58
N GLN A 186 0.19 -17.79 0.21
CA GLN A 186 1.48 -17.55 0.84
C GLN A 186 2.58 -17.40 -0.23
N TYR A 187 3.50 -16.45 -0.03
CA TYR A 187 4.61 -16.17 -0.96
C TYR A 187 4.18 -15.73 -2.37
N ALA A 188 2.95 -15.26 -2.53
CA ALA A 188 2.44 -14.73 -3.80
C ALA A 188 2.15 -13.22 -3.70
N PRO A 189 3.13 -12.35 -3.40
CA PRO A 189 2.91 -10.91 -3.28
C PRO A 189 2.43 -10.31 -4.60
N LEU A 190 1.46 -9.40 -4.53
CA LEU A 190 0.98 -8.65 -5.69
C LEU A 190 1.68 -7.28 -5.74
N PRO A 191 2.17 -6.83 -6.90
CA PRO A 191 2.59 -5.45 -7.11
C PRO A 191 1.48 -4.45 -6.79
N MET A 192 1.83 -3.23 -6.37
CA MET A 192 0.86 -2.22 -5.95
C MET A 192 -0.13 -1.88 -7.08
N GLU A 193 0.33 -1.81 -8.33
CA GLU A 193 -0.52 -1.50 -9.48
C GLU A 193 -1.58 -2.59 -9.71
N GLU A 194 -1.23 -3.84 -9.47
CA GLU A 194 -2.15 -4.97 -9.61
C GLU A 194 -3.18 -4.98 -8.48
N GLN A 195 -2.75 -4.69 -7.25
CA GLN A 195 -3.66 -4.50 -6.13
C GLN A 195 -4.67 -3.39 -6.41
N VAL A 196 -4.21 -2.24 -6.97
CA VAL A 196 -5.09 -1.13 -7.35
C VAL A 196 -6.13 -1.58 -8.36
N MET A 197 -5.73 -2.30 -9.41
CA MET A 197 -6.65 -2.76 -10.46
C MET A 197 -7.69 -3.77 -9.93
N ILE A 198 -7.27 -4.68 -9.07
CA ILE A 198 -8.15 -5.67 -8.46
C ILE A 198 -9.15 -5.00 -7.50
N VAL A 199 -8.67 -4.16 -6.59
CA VAL A 199 -9.54 -3.45 -5.64
C VAL A 199 -10.52 -2.54 -6.38
N TYR A 200 -10.08 -1.90 -7.47
CA TYR A 200 -10.96 -1.13 -8.35
C TYR A 200 -12.09 -2.00 -8.93
N ALA A 201 -11.76 -3.19 -9.44
CA ALA A 201 -12.73 -4.12 -10.02
C ALA A 201 -13.83 -4.53 -9.00
N GLY A 202 -13.42 -4.85 -7.77
CA GLY A 202 -14.35 -5.19 -6.70
C GLY A 202 -15.22 -4.01 -6.25
N ASN A 203 -14.61 -2.86 -5.98
CA ASN A 203 -15.33 -1.70 -5.41
C ASN A 203 -16.31 -1.05 -6.39
N GLN A 204 -16.00 -1.05 -7.69
CA GLN A 204 -16.91 -0.54 -8.72
C GLN A 204 -18.00 -1.55 -9.12
N GLY A 205 -18.01 -2.76 -8.54
CA GLY A 205 -19.06 -3.75 -8.77
C GLY A 205 -18.93 -4.53 -10.08
N PHE A 206 -17.76 -4.51 -10.74
CA PHE A 206 -17.55 -5.31 -11.96
C PHE A 206 -17.65 -6.83 -11.68
N LEU A 207 -17.46 -7.23 -10.43
CA LEU A 207 -17.52 -8.63 -10.00
C LEU A 207 -18.91 -9.04 -9.48
N ASP A 208 -19.86 -8.12 -9.35
CA ASP A 208 -21.16 -8.37 -8.71
C ASP A 208 -21.96 -9.49 -9.40
N GLU A 209 -21.79 -9.66 -10.72
CA GLU A 209 -22.48 -10.70 -11.49
C GLU A 209 -21.73 -12.04 -11.51
N LEU A 210 -20.50 -12.10 -10.98
CA LEU A 210 -19.73 -13.32 -10.90
C LEU A 210 -20.17 -14.15 -9.68
N PRO A 211 -20.24 -15.49 -9.81
CA PRO A 211 -20.32 -16.37 -8.65
C PRO A 211 -19.12 -16.17 -7.72
N VAL A 212 -19.33 -16.27 -6.40
CA VAL A 212 -18.27 -16.01 -5.40
C VAL A 212 -17.08 -16.95 -5.60
N ASP A 213 -17.33 -18.23 -5.86
CA ASP A 213 -16.31 -19.27 -6.12
C ASP A 213 -15.47 -19.01 -7.38
N LYS A 214 -15.91 -18.11 -8.26
CA LYS A 214 -15.20 -17.71 -9.49
C LYS A 214 -14.36 -16.45 -9.35
N VAL A 215 -14.43 -15.74 -8.21
CA VAL A 215 -13.71 -14.48 -8.02
C VAL A 215 -12.19 -14.67 -8.03
N LEU A 216 -11.68 -15.71 -7.36
CA LEU A 216 -10.24 -16.01 -7.37
C LEU A 216 -9.77 -16.45 -8.76
N GLU A 217 -10.54 -17.29 -9.43
CA GLU A 217 -10.23 -17.71 -10.80
C GLU A 217 -10.20 -16.51 -11.77
N PHE A 218 -11.13 -15.56 -11.59
CA PHE A 218 -11.12 -14.30 -12.32
C PHE A 218 -9.80 -13.55 -12.09
N GLN A 219 -9.38 -13.37 -10.83
CA GLN A 219 -8.16 -12.65 -10.49
C GLN A 219 -6.92 -13.30 -11.12
N GLU A 220 -6.79 -14.62 -11.00
CA GLU A 220 -5.67 -15.40 -11.54
C GLU A 220 -5.54 -15.28 -13.06
N LYS A 221 -6.65 -15.07 -13.76
CA LYS A 221 -6.67 -14.94 -15.24
C LYS A 221 -6.60 -13.49 -15.70
N PHE A 222 -7.23 -12.57 -14.95
CA PHE A 222 -7.28 -11.15 -15.29
C PHE A 222 -5.90 -10.51 -15.20
N LEU A 223 -5.14 -10.78 -14.13
CA LEU A 223 -3.83 -10.17 -13.94
C LEU A 223 -2.84 -10.50 -15.08
N PRO A 224 -2.62 -11.77 -15.47
CA PRO A 224 -1.77 -12.10 -16.62
C PRO A 224 -2.26 -11.46 -17.93
N TYR A 225 -3.58 -11.41 -18.14
CA TYR A 225 -4.18 -10.79 -19.32
C TYR A 225 -3.85 -9.29 -19.39
N VAL A 226 -4.05 -8.54 -18.30
CA VAL A 226 -3.75 -7.11 -18.26
C VAL A 226 -2.25 -6.85 -18.37
N ARG A 227 -1.39 -7.67 -17.74
CA ARG A 227 0.07 -7.56 -17.91
C ARG A 227 0.50 -7.71 -19.36
N ALA A 228 -0.11 -8.62 -20.12
CA ALA A 228 0.29 -8.90 -21.49
C ALA A 228 -0.35 -7.93 -22.50
N ALA A 229 -1.63 -7.59 -22.31
CA ALA A 229 -2.41 -6.84 -23.28
C ALA A 229 -2.51 -5.34 -22.96
N HIS A 230 -2.37 -4.94 -21.69
CA HIS A 230 -2.63 -3.58 -21.22
C HIS A 230 -1.58 -3.11 -20.20
N ALA A 231 -0.32 -3.49 -20.42
CA ALA A 231 0.81 -3.17 -19.54
C ALA A 231 0.93 -1.66 -19.23
N GLU A 232 0.54 -0.80 -20.18
CA GLU A 232 0.60 0.65 -20.02
C GLU A 232 -0.19 1.17 -18.82
N ILE A 233 -1.31 0.51 -18.46
CA ILE A 233 -2.13 0.90 -17.31
C ILE A 233 -1.33 0.68 -16.02
N GLY A 234 -0.70 -0.49 -15.89
CA GLY A 234 0.12 -0.83 -14.73
C GLY A 234 1.36 0.06 -14.60
N GLU A 235 2.06 0.33 -15.70
CA GLU A 235 3.26 1.18 -15.71
C GLU A 235 2.96 2.64 -15.33
N GLU A 236 1.86 3.21 -15.83
CA GLU A 236 1.47 4.58 -15.45
C GLU A 236 1.09 4.66 -13.96
N ILE A 237 0.37 3.66 -13.43
CA ILE A 237 0.03 3.61 -12.00
C ILE A 237 1.31 3.50 -11.15
N ARG A 238 2.26 2.65 -11.56
CA ARG A 238 3.54 2.45 -10.84
C ARG A 238 4.39 3.72 -10.82
N THR A 239 4.50 4.41 -11.94
CA THR A 239 5.36 5.59 -12.09
C THR A 239 4.75 6.85 -11.50
N THR A 240 3.45 7.08 -11.69
CA THR A 240 2.78 8.30 -11.24
C THR A 240 2.20 8.19 -9.83
N GLY A 241 1.99 6.96 -9.35
CA GLY A 241 1.27 6.68 -8.10
C GLY A 241 -0.19 7.11 -8.13
N LYS A 242 -0.77 7.35 -9.32
CA LYS A 242 -2.14 7.86 -9.53
C LYS A 242 -2.90 6.98 -10.52
N LEU A 243 -4.21 6.90 -10.34
CA LEU A 243 -5.14 6.37 -11.32
C LEU A 243 -5.82 7.55 -12.03
N SER A 244 -5.28 7.94 -13.19
CA SER A 244 -5.81 9.02 -14.02
C SER A 244 -7.20 8.70 -14.56
N ALA A 245 -7.99 9.72 -14.92
CA ALA A 245 -9.35 9.51 -15.44
C ALA A 245 -9.34 8.68 -16.75
N GLN A 246 -8.35 8.92 -17.61
CA GLN A 246 -8.16 8.14 -18.83
C GLN A 246 -7.89 6.66 -18.53
N ASN A 247 -7.02 6.37 -17.57
CA ASN A 247 -6.74 4.99 -17.18
C ASN A 247 -7.91 4.32 -16.48
N GLU A 248 -8.70 5.09 -15.74
CA GLU A 248 -9.92 4.59 -15.13
C GLU A 248 -10.95 4.16 -16.18
N GLU A 249 -11.14 4.97 -17.23
CA GLU A 249 -12.00 4.63 -18.36
C GLU A 249 -11.47 3.41 -19.13
N ASN A 250 -10.17 3.40 -19.44
CA ASN A 250 -9.52 2.28 -20.11
C ASN A 250 -9.65 0.99 -19.29
N LEU A 251 -9.34 1.04 -17.99
CA LEU A 251 -9.45 -0.09 -17.08
C LEU A 251 -10.89 -0.58 -16.97
N SER A 252 -11.87 0.33 -16.92
CA SER A 252 -13.29 -0.03 -16.91
C SER A 252 -13.71 -0.76 -18.18
N GLY A 253 -13.27 -0.29 -19.36
CA GLY A 253 -13.53 -0.97 -20.63
C GLY A 253 -12.93 -2.37 -20.65
N VAL A 254 -11.66 -2.49 -20.26
CA VAL A 254 -10.94 -3.78 -20.18
C VAL A 254 -11.61 -4.73 -19.20
N LEU A 255 -12.06 -4.24 -18.05
CA LEU A 255 -12.77 -5.04 -17.05
C LEU A 255 -14.10 -5.55 -17.57
N ARG A 256 -14.91 -4.70 -18.22
CA ARG A 256 -16.20 -5.12 -18.81
C ARG A 256 -16.00 -6.22 -19.85
N ASP A 257 -15.11 -5.99 -20.81
CA ASP A 257 -14.83 -6.94 -21.87
C ASP A 257 -14.32 -8.28 -21.33
N PHE A 258 -13.45 -8.23 -20.31
CA PHE A 258 -12.91 -9.42 -19.69
C PHE A 258 -13.95 -10.18 -18.88
N VAL A 259 -14.75 -9.50 -18.06
CA VAL A 259 -15.84 -10.11 -17.26
C VAL A 259 -16.86 -10.77 -18.19
N ASP A 260 -17.26 -10.11 -19.27
CA ASP A 260 -18.21 -10.66 -20.24
C ASP A 260 -17.68 -11.92 -20.92
N GLN A 261 -16.40 -11.93 -21.30
CA GLN A 261 -15.75 -13.12 -21.86
C GLN A 261 -15.65 -14.24 -20.82
N PHE A 262 -15.24 -13.89 -19.59
CA PHE A 262 -15.08 -14.83 -18.50
C PHE A 262 -16.41 -15.52 -18.13
N LYS A 263 -17.52 -14.77 -18.11
CA LYS A 263 -18.87 -15.32 -17.93
C LYS A 263 -19.29 -16.28 -19.04
N GLN A 264 -18.81 -16.09 -20.26
CA GLN A 264 -19.04 -17.00 -21.39
C GLN A 264 -18.12 -18.24 -21.36
N GLY A 265 -17.32 -18.42 -20.30
CA GLY A 265 -16.32 -19.49 -20.20
C GLY A 265 -15.11 -19.28 -21.10
N LYS A 266 -14.98 -18.10 -21.74
CA LYS A 266 -13.82 -17.74 -22.56
C LYS A 266 -12.84 -17.01 -21.68
N THR A 267 -11.64 -17.56 -21.52
CA THR A 267 -10.51 -16.82 -20.94
C THR A 267 -9.66 -16.30 -22.09
N PRO A 268 -9.58 -14.97 -22.32
CA PRO A 268 -8.71 -14.47 -23.37
C PRO A 268 -7.26 -14.85 -23.06
N ASP A 269 -6.61 -15.52 -24.02
CA ASP A 269 -5.21 -15.93 -23.89
C ASP A 269 -4.34 -14.65 -23.80
N PRO A 270 -3.58 -14.45 -22.71
CA PRO A 270 -2.69 -13.30 -22.55
C PRO A 270 -1.80 -13.05 -23.76
N ARG A 271 -1.31 -14.11 -24.43
CA ARG A 271 -0.41 -14.01 -25.58
C ARG A 271 -1.13 -13.60 -26.87
N SER A 272 -2.39 -14.01 -27.02
CA SER A 272 -3.21 -13.66 -28.18
C SER A 272 -3.58 -12.16 -28.20
N ALA A 273 -3.78 -11.59 -27.02
CA ALA A 273 -4.18 -10.19 -26.85
C ALA A 273 -3.00 -9.24 -27.11
N ALA A 274 -1.79 -9.59 -26.65
CA ALA A 274 -0.57 -8.86 -26.98
C ALA A 274 -0.35 -8.75 -28.51
N ARG A 275 -0.49 -9.88 -29.23
CA ARG A 275 -0.34 -9.93 -30.69
C ARG A 275 -1.37 -9.09 -31.45
N LYS A 276 -2.64 -9.11 -31.03
CA LYS A 276 -3.69 -8.27 -31.64
C LYS A 276 -3.38 -6.78 -31.48
N LYS A 277 -2.83 -6.37 -30.34
CA LYS A 277 -2.51 -4.97 -30.07
C LYS A 277 -1.31 -4.48 -30.89
N GLU A 278 -0.28 -5.31 -31.07
CA GLU A 278 0.82 -5.03 -31.99
C GLU A 278 0.33 -4.90 -33.43
N ALA A 279 -0.56 -5.79 -33.88
CA ALA A 279 -1.13 -5.75 -35.23
C ALA A 279 -2.06 -4.55 -35.50
N THR A 280 -2.58 -3.89 -34.45
CA THR A 280 -3.43 -2.70 -34.57
C THR A 280 -2.62 -1.39 -34.48
N ARG A 281 -1.37 -1.47 -34.02
CA ARG A 281 -0.43 -0.32 -33.93
C ARG A 281 0.50 -0.20 -35.14
N ALA A 282 0.61 -1.24 -35.97
CA ALA A 282 1.34 -1.26 -37.23
C ALA A 282 0.43 -0.85 -38.40
#